data_AF-A0A225D9I1-F1
#
_entry.id   AF-A0A225D9I1-F1
#
_cell.length_a   1.000
_cell.length_b   1.000
_cell.length_c   1.000
_cell.angle_alpha   90.00
_cell.angle_beta   90.00
_cell.angle_gamma   90.00
#
_symmetry.space_group_name_H-M   'P 1'
#
loop_
_entity.id
_entity.type
_entity.pdbx_description
1 polymer ?
#
loop_
_entity_poly.entity_id
_entity_poly.type
_entity_poly.pdbx_seq_one_letter_code
_entity_poly.pdbx_strand_id
1 'polypeptide(L)' 'MYGEFSRTITLPVTVDPNAVEANYEAGVLTVTLRKVESVKPRRIAVKAVLPALAAA' A
#
# COMPACT_ATOMS: atom_id res chain seq x y z
N MET A 1 0.20 31.88 16.11
CA MET A 1 -0.39 31.66 14.77
C MET A 1 -0.67 30.17 14.68
N TYR A 2 -1.94 29.77 14.67
CA TYR A 2 -2.36 28.39 14.43
C TYR A 2 -2.97 28.37 13.02
N GLY A 3 -2.59 27.38 12.21
CA GLY A 3 -3.06 27.20 10.84
C GLY A 3 -3.67 25.82 10.67
N GLU A 4 -4.50 25.64 9.66
CA GLU A 4 -5.06 24.34 9.32
C GLU A 4 -3.96 23.43 8.74
N PHE A 5 -3.92 22.18 9.20
CA PHE A 5 -2.97 21.18 8.75
C PHE A 5 -3.69 20.08 7.99
N SER A 6 -3.25 19.82 6.76
CA SER A 6 -3.75 18.72 5.93
C SER A 6 -2.57 17.98 5.31
N ARG A 7 -2.64 16.64 5.31
CA ARG A 7 -1.62 15.78 4.72
C ARG A 7 -2.30 14.62 4.01
N THR A 8 -1.96 14.42 2.74
CA THR A 8 -2.36 13.25 1.96
C THR A 8 -1.16 12.31 1.81
N ILE A 9 -1.39 11.01 2.00
CA ILE A 9 -0.35 9.99 1.91
C ILE A 9 -0.90 8.84 1.07
N THR A 10 -0.15 8.42 0.06
CA THR A 10 -0.50 7.25 -0.75
C THR A 10 -0.01 5.98 -0.05
N LEU A 11 -0.90 5.02 0.12
CA LEU A 11 -0.57 3.73 0.73
C LEU A 11 -0.20 2.72 -0.36
N PRO A 12 0.86 1.91 -0.16
CA PRO A 12 1.29 0.91 -1.15
C PRO A 12 0.40 -0.34 -1.18
N VAL A 13 -0.57 -0.44 -0.26
CA VAL A 13 -1.46 -1.59 -0.11
C VAL A 13 -2.90 -1.13 0.02
N THR A 14 -3.84 -1.97 -0.43
CA THR A 14 -5.26 -1.75 -0.20
C THR A 14 -5.59 -1.94 1.28
N VAL A 15 -6.27 -0.95 1.86
CA VAL A 15 -6.76 -0.96 3.25
C VAL A 15 -8.28 -0.94 3.26
N ASP A 16 -8.88 -1.43 4.34
CA ASP A 16 -10.33 -1.39 4.52
C ASP A 16 -10.76 -0.01 5.02
N PRO A 17 -11.53 0.77 4.23
CA PRO A 17 -11.97 2.10 4.64
C PRO A 17 -12.97 2.09 5.80
N ASN A 18 -13.62 0.96 6.09
CA ASN A 18 -14.58 0.84 7.18
C ASN A 18 -13.90 0.49 8.53
N ALA A 19 -12.60 0.20 8.51
CA ALA A 19 -11.83 -0.27 9.65
C ALA A 19 -10.65 0.67 9.95
N VAL A 20 -10.93 1.97 9.95
CA VAL A 20 -9.97 3.03 10.24
C VAL A 20 -10.15 3.49 11.69
N GLU A 21 -9.04 3.54 12.43
CA GLU A 21 -9.00 4.06 13.80
C GLU A 21 -8.03 5.24 13.86
N ALA A 22 -8.37 6.27 14.63
CA ALA A 22 -7.52 7.43 14.85
C ALA A 22 -7.48 7.78 16.34
N ASN A 23 -6.27 7.97 16.88
CA ASN A 23 -6.05 8.40 18.24
C ASN A 23 -5.12 9.62 18.28
N TYR A 24 -5.43 10.60 19.11
CA TYR A 24 -4.63 11.80 19.28
C TYR A 24 -4.23 11.96 20.75
N GLU A 25 -2.93 11.84 21.01
CA GLU A 25 -2.39 11.89 22.36
C GLU A 25 -1.08 12.68 22.36
N ALA A 26 -0.91 13.57 23.34
CA ALA A 26 0.31 14.35 23.56
C ALA A 26 0.87 15.07 22.30
N GLY A 27 -0.01 15.51 21.39
CA GLY A 27 0.39 16.20 20.16
C GLY A 27 0.65 15.29 18.96
N VAL A 28 0.43 13.98 19.09
CA VAL A 28 0.68 12.99 18.05
C VAL A 28 -0.63 12.36 17.57
N LEU A 29 -0.89 12.47 16.27
CA LEU A 29 -1.99 11.76 15.61
C LEU A 29 -1.50 10.40 15.11
N THR A 30 -2.02 9.33 15.71
CA THR A 30 -1.82 7.95 15.26
C THR A 30 -3.03 7.49 14.47
N VAL A 31 -2.83 7.04 13.23
CA VAL A 31 -3.89 6.49 12.38
C VAL A 31 -3.58 5.03 12.08
N THR A 32 -4.48 4.13 12.48
CA THR A 32 -4.37 2.69 12.28
C THR A 32 -5.29 2.27 11.14
N LEU A 33 -4.71 1.60 10.14
CA LEU A 33 -5.42 1.16 8.94
C LEU A 33 -5.29 -0.36 8.80
N ARG A 34 -6.42 -1.08 8.83
CA ARG A 34 -6.40 -2.53 8.63
C ARG A 34 -6.22 -2.87 7.16
N LYS A 35 -5.29 -3.79 6.88
CA LYS A 35 -5.08 -4.34 5.54
C LYS A 35 -6.27 -5.23 5.17
N VAL A 36 -6.76 -5.14 3.93
CA VAL A 36 -7.80 -6.06 3.46
C VAL A 36 -7.24 -7.49 3.37
N GLU A 37 -7.98 -8.46 3.88
CA GLU A 37 -7.56 -9.88 3.86
C GLU A 37 -7.50 -10.47 2.45
N SER A 38 -8.12 -9.81 1.46
CA SER A 38 -8.20 -10.26 0.07
C SER A 38 -6.88 -10.14 -0.73
N VAL A 39 -5.80 -9.56 -0.16
CA VAL A 39 -4.52 -9.43 -0.86
C VAL A 39 -3.72 -10.75 -0.85
N LYS A 40 -4.17 -11.74 -1.61
CA LYS A 40 -3.28 -12.82 -2.07
C LYS A 40 -2.25 -12.20 -3.02
N PRO A 41 -0.93 -12.35 -2.79
CA PRO A 41 0.07 -11.85 -3.72
C PRO A 41 -0.13 -12.53 -5.08
N ARG A 42 -0.47 -11.75 -6.12
CA ARG A 42 -0.55 -12.26 -7.49
C ARG A 42 0.86 -12.46 -8.02
N ARG A 43 1.34 -13.70 -8.04
CA ARG A 43 2.60 -14.05 -8.73
C ARG A 43 2.37 -13.89 -10.23
N ILE A 44 2.96 -12.86 -10.83
CA ILE A 44 2.94 -12.68 -12.29
C ILE A 44 4.07 -13.56 -12.86
N ALA A 45 3.71 -14.57 -13.64
CA ALA A 45 4.70 -15.37 -14.38
C ALA A 45 5.23 -14.53 -15.54
N VAL A 46 6.52 -14.16 -15.49
CA VAL A 46 7.19 -13.50 -16.62
C VAL A 46 7.47 -14.56 -17.67
N LYS A 47 6.72 -14.55 -18.78
CA LYS A 47 7.04 -15.36 -19.96
C LYS A 47 8.16 -14.67 -20.73
N ALA A 48 9.40 -15.07 -20.48
CA ALA A 48 10.50 -14.74 -21.37
C ALA A 48 10.34 -15.54 -22.66
N VAL A 49 10.12 -14.87 -23.80
CA VAL A 49 10.41 -15.47 -25.10
C VAL A 49 11.92 -15.42 -25.24
N LEU A 50 12.58 -16.53 -24.93
CA LEU A 50 13.99 -16.71 -25.30
C LEU A 50 14.05 -16.79 -26.83
N PRO A 51 14.74 -15.87 -27.53
CA PRO A 51 15.02 -16.06 -28.94
C PRO A 51 15.93 -17.27 -29.10
N ALA A 52 15.56 -18.18 -29.98
CA ALA A 52 16.37 -19.34 -30.34
C ALA A 52 17.61 -18.88 -31.14
N LEU A 53 18.70 -18.56 -30.44
CA LEU A 53 20.06 -18.50 -30.97
C LEU A 53 20.94 -19.23 -29.94
N ALA A 54 21.81 -20.19 -30.26
CA ALA A 54 22.43 -20.50 -31.53
C ALA A 54 22.63 -22.02 -31.66
N ALA A 55 22.29 -22.54 -32.83
CA ALA A 55 22.93 -23.74 -33.36
C ALA A 55 24.33 -23.34 -33.86
N ALA A 56 25.37 -23.95 -33.31
CA ALA A 56 26.70 -24.14 -33.91
C ALA A 56 27.49 -25.13 -33.05
#